data_AF-A0AAW6URL4-F1
#
_entry.id   AF-A0AAW6URL4-F1
#
_cell.length_a   1.000
_cell.length_b   1.000
_cell.length_c   1.000
_cell.angle_alpha   90.00
_cell.angle_beta   90.00
_cell.angle_gamma   90.00
#
_symmetry.space_group_name_H-M   'P 1'
#
loop_
_entity.id
_entity.type
_entity.pdbx_description
1 polymer ?
#
loop_
_entity_poly.entity_id
_entity_poly.type
_entity_poly.pdbx_seq_one_letter_code
_entity_poly.pdbx_strand_id
1 'polypeptide(L)'
;MIDEDDFDYDQPVTRIPQNQNAQNKLGKGILQNAEQYLQEMSAGEHTHLMQTLRQHAQVEAYFDVLADDLDQPVDAKFANDALNLIHIWSLINQHEDDVASFDLLDVINTDYFQTELLEAFDTLEIDAENKAQRRLVIQEAFKLYDMQCFAGCIPLLYAQLEGLLTDVLIERGFLKQNQTKFVDIYKIVPGLKGHEIKSLWHKSKIACEMNVYFAELAAYKMDSSSNVTMTRHNILHGTDVSHFSKERNFILFIWLFSVISFMSTLRK
;
A
#
# COMPACT_ATOMS: atom_id res chain seq x y z
N MET A 1 -0.03 32.86 -31.13
CA MET A 1 1.01 33.17 -30.13
C MET A 1 0.52 32.57 -28.84
N ILE A 2 1.05 31.41 -28.49
CA ILE A 2 0.82 30.77 -27.20
C ILE A 2 2.09 31.12 -26.44
N ASP A 3 1.94 31.84 -25.34
CA ASP A 3 3.05 32.21 -24.46
C ASP A 3 3.72 30.92 -23.99
N GLU A 4 4.97 30.73 -24.43
CA GLU A 4 5.88 29.77 -23.84
C GLU A 4 6.15 30.27 -22.42
N ASP A 5 5.43 29.73 -21.44
CA ASP A 5 5.75 29.92 -20.03
C ASP A 5 7.20 29.49 -19.82
N ASP A 6 8.07 30.50 -19.67
CA ASP A 6 9.47 30.45 -19.23
C ASP A 6 9.56 29.74 -17.86
N PHE A 7 9.43 28.42 -17.88
CA PHE A 7 9.79 27.59 -16.75
C PHE A 7 11.30 27.39 -16.81
N ASP A 8 12.02 28.15 -15.98
CA ASP A 8 13.45 28.02 -15.81
C ASP A 8 13.79 26.66 -15.18
N TYR A 9 14.05 25.66 -16.04
CA TYR A 9 14.43 24.30 -15.65
C TYR A 9 15.80 24.24 -14.94
N ASP A 10 16.57 25.32 -14.99
CA ASP A 10 17.90 25.46 -14.39
C ASP A 10 17.89 26.01 -12.96
N GLN A 11 16.72 26.09 -12.32
CA GLN A 11 16.67 26.43 -10.89
C GLN A 11 17.57 25.51 -10.05
N PRO A 12 18.31 26.08 -9.09
CA PRO A 12 19.27 25.35 -8.26
C PRO A 12 18.55 24.24 -7.49
N VAL A 13 19.24 23.10 -7.34
CA VAL A 13 18.75 21.96 -6.56
C VAL A 13 18.47 22.42 -5.14
N THR A 14 17.20 22.46 -4.75
CA THR A 14 16.81 22.67 -3.35
C THR A 14 17.29 21.44 -2.58
N ARG A 15 18.23 21.61 -1.65
CA ARG A 15 18.67 20.48 -0.80
C ARG A 15 17.56 20.17 0.19
N ILE A 16 17.12 18.92 0.22
CA ILE A 16 16.15 18.41 1.20
C ILE A 16 16.72 18.64 2.61
N PRO A 17 15.99 19.29 3.53
CA PRO A 17 16.34 19.25 4.95
C PRO A 17 16.22 17.79 5.40
N GLN A 18 17.34 17.13 5.70
CA GLN A 18 17.32 15.77 6.25
C GLN A 18 16.54 15.79 7.56
N ASN A 19 15.33 15.25 7.54
CA ASN A 19 14.49 15.19 8.73
C ASN A 19 14.93 13.99 9.58
N GLN A 20 16.04 14.15 10.32
CA GLN A 20 16.64 13.08 11.14
C GLN A 20 15.74 12.64 12.31
N ASN A 21 14.63 13.35 12.59
CA ASN A 21 13.85 13.20 13.81
C ASN A 21 12.40 12.69 13.63
N ALA A 22 11.97 12.33 12.42
CA ALA A 22 10.62 11.79 12.21
C ALA A 22 10.54 10.27 12.51
N GLN A 23 10.87 9.86 13.73
CA GLN A 23 10.62 8.49 14.19
C GLN A 23 9.29 8.40 14.96
N ASN A 24 8.28 7.86 14.25
CA ASN A 24 7.37 6.77 14.66
C ASN A 24 6.47 6.94 15.88
N LYS A 25 5.18 6.61 15.71
CA LYS A 25 4.40 5.86 16.72
C LYS A 25 3.37 4.84 16.16
N LEU A 26 2.70 5.09 15.03
CA LEU A 26 1.59 4.20 14.56
C LEU A 26 2.06 3.01 13.72
N GLY A 27 2.53 3.20 12.48
CA GLY A 27 2.99 2.13 11.59
C GLY A 27 4.13 1.27 12.16
N LYS A 28 5.12 1.85 12.85
CA LYS A 28 6.13 1.03 13.56
C LYS A 28 5.51 0.21 14.70
N GLY A 29 4.50 0.75 15.38
CA GLY A 29 3.78 0.05 16.44
C GLY A 29 3.02 -1.15 15.90
N ILE A 30 2.31 -0.99 14.77
CA ILE A 30 1.62 -2.09 14.07
C ILE A 30 2.61 -3.22 13.74
N LEU A 31 3.74 -2.90 13.09
CA LEU A 31 4.73 -3.93 12.74
C LEU A 31 5.34 -4.60 13.96
N GLN A 32 5.68 -3.84 15.01
CA GLN A 32 6.27 -4.38 16.23
C GLN A 32 5.29 -5.28 16.98
N ASN A 33 4.02 -4.88 17.07
CA ASN A 33 2.97 -5.69 17.69
C ASN A 33 2.70 -6.95 16.89
N ALA A 34 2.70 -6.86 15.55
CA ALA A 34 2.55 -8.01 14.67
C ALA A 34 3.72 -8.99 14.79
N GLU A 35 4.95 -8.49 14.85
CA GLU A 35 6.14 -9.31 15.05
C GLU A 35 6.12 -10.00 16.42
N GLN A 36 5.72 -9.28 17.48
CA GLN A 36 5.54 -9.86 18.81
C GLN A 36 4.43 -10.92 18.80
N TYR A 37 3.28 -10.63 18.18
CA TYR A 37 2.18 -11.60 18.05
C TYR A 37 2.64 -12.86 17.33
N LEU A 38 3.39 -12.73 16.23
CA LEU A 38 3.94 -13.87 15.50
C LEU A 38 4.87 -14.72 16.37
N GLN A 39 5.68 -14.11 17.23
CA GLN A 39 6.57 -14.83 18.16
C GLN A 39 5.83 -15.55 19.28
N GLU A 40 4.69 -15.00 19.73
CA GLU A 40 3.85 -15.57 20.78
C GLU A 40 2.80 -16.56 20.23
N MET A 41 2.59 -16.58 18.91
CA MET A 41 1.63 -17.42 18.21
C MET A 41 1.86 -18.91 18.51
N SER A 42 0.77 -19.63 18.78
CA SER A 42 0.87 -21.07 19.00
C SER A 42 1.25 -21.81 17.71
N ALA A 43 1.96 -22.93 17.81
CA ALA A 43 2.32 -23.73 16.64
C ALA A 43 1.09 -24.23 15.85
N GLY A 44 -0.03 -24.48 16.53
CA GLY A 44 -1.29 -24.87 15.90
C GLY A 44 -1.91 -23.74 15.09
N GLU A 45 -1.92 -22.52 15.64
CA GLU A 45 -2.40 -21.32 14.95
C GLU A 45 -1.51 -20.99 13.74
N HIS A 46 -0.19 -21.03 13.90
CA HIS A 46 0.75 -20.79 12.80
C HIS A 46 0.54 -21.80 11.67
N THR A 47 0.42 -23.09 12.02
CA THR A 47 0.12 -24.15 11.03
C THR A 47 -1.20 -23.90 10.30
N HIS A 48 -2.24 -23.47 11.02
CA HIS A 48 -3.53 -23.16 10.42
C HIS A 48 -3.43 -21.98 9.46
N LEU A 49 -2.80 -20.88 9.87
CA LEU A 49 -2.57 -19.72 9.02
C LEU A 49 -1.80 -20.11 7.75
N MET A 50 -0.71 -20.88 7.88
CA MET A 50 0.07 -21.33 6.72
C MET A 50 -0.77 -22.17 5.75
N GLN A 51 -1.59 -23.09 6.26
CA GLN A 51 -2.50 -23.89 5.43
C GLN A 51 -3.51 -23.00 4.68
N THR A 52 -4.11 -22.03 5.37
CA THR A 52 -5.04 -21.06 4.78
C THR A 52 -4.37 -20.27 3.64
N LEU A 53 -3.16 -19.75 3.85
CA LEU A 53 -2.43 -19.01 2.80
C LEU A 53 -2.11 -19.90 1.60
N ARG A 54 -1.61 -21.13 1.82
CA ARG A 54 -1.30 -22.06 0.71
C ARG A 54 -2.52 -22.51 -0.07
N GLN A 55 -3.69 -22.56 0.57
CA GLN A 55 -4.95 -22.83 -0.11
C GLN A 55 -5.31 -21.69 -1.07
N HIS A 56 -5.23 -20.43 -0.63
CA HIS A 56 -5.48 -19.27 -1.50
C HIS A 56 -4.42 -19.06 -2.59
N ALA A 57 -3.20 -19.55 -2.36
CA ALA A 57 -2.13 -19.53 -3.36
C ALA A 57 -2.46 -20.31 -4.65
N GLN A 58 -3.42 -21.24 -4.60
CA GLN A 58 -3.92 -21.93 -5.79
C GLN A 58 -4.65 -21.00 -6.77
N VAL A 59 -5.13 -19.85 -6.30
CA VAL A 59 -5.82 -18.83 -7.12
C VAL A 59 -4.93 -17.61 -7.34
N GLU A 60 -4.19 -17.16 -6.33
CA GLU A 60 -3.31 -15.99 -6.43
C GLU A 60 -1.96 -16.27 -5.78
N ALA A 61 -0.93 -16.42 -6.62
CA ALA A 61 0.40 -16.86 -6.21
C ALA A 61 1.09 -15.94 -5.19
N TYR A 62 0.66 -14.68 -5.04
CA TYR A 62 1.23 -13.81 -4.01
C TYR A 62 0.99 -14.32 -2.58
N PHE A 63 -0.01 -15.18 -2.35
CA PHE A 63 -0.17 -15.85 -1.05
C PHE A 63 0.98 -16.79 -0.70
N ASP A 64 1.64 -17.41 -1.69
CA ASP A 64 2.86 -18.20 -1.43
C ASP A 64 4.00 -17.31 -0.94
N VAL A 65 4.12 -16.09 -1.48
CA VAL A 65 5.13 -15.11 -1.01
C VAL A 65 4.91 -14.75 0.45
N LEU A 66 3.65 -14.54 0.86
CA LEU A 66 3.30 -14.24 2.25
C LEU A 66 3.57 -15.44 3.16
N ALA A 67 3.21 -16.65 2.74
CA ALA A 67 3.45 -17.87 3.51
C ALA A 67 4.94 -18.19 3.65
N ASP A 68 5.71 -18.07 2.57
CA ASP A 68 7.18 -18.27 2.59
C ASP A 68 7.85 -17.26 3.52
N ASP A 69 7.39 -16.01 3.53
CA ASP A 69 7.96 -14.97 4.39
C ASP A 69 7.68 -15.26 5.87
N LEU A 70 6.49 -15.75 6.22
CA LEU A 70 6.06 -16.06 7.58
C LEU A 70 6.57 -17.41 8.12
N ASP A 71 7.11 -18.27 7.25
CA ASP A 71 7.71 -19.57 7.62
C ASP A 71 9.25 -19.49 7.75
N GLN A 72 9.79 -18.27 7.79
CA GLN A 72 11.22 -18.05 7.98
C GLN A 72 11.69 -18.44 9.40
N PRO A 73 12.99 -18.77 9.56
CA PRO A 73 13.57 -19.08 10.88
C PRO A 73 13.36 -17.95 11.89
N VAL A 74 13.37 -18.32 13.17
CA VAL A 74 13.43 -17.37 14.30
C VAL A 74 14.63 -16.44 14.09
N ASP A 75 14.41 -15.13 14.27
CA ASP A 75 15.34 -14.01 14.03
C ASP A 75 15.47 -13.52 12.56
N ALA A 76 14.73 -14.08 11.61
CA ALA A 76 14.65 -13.53 10.26
C ALA A 76 13.89 -12.19 10.23
N LYS A 77 14.26 -11.31 9.28
CA LYS A 77 13.50 -10.09 9.03
C LYS A 77 12.31 -10.42 8.13
N PHE A 78 11.10 -10.25 8.65
CA PHE A 78 9.86 -10.37 7.90
C PHE A 78 9.62 -9.17 6.99
N ALA A 79 8.97 -9.41 5.85
CA ALA A 79 8.48 -8.37 4.98
C ALA A 79 7.33 -7.60 5.66
N ASN A 80 7.27 -6.29 5.42
CA ASN A 80 6.24 -5.44 6.03
C ASN A 80 4.82 -5.87 5.61
N ASP A 81 4.63 -6.33 4.38
CA ASP A 81 3.34 -6.84 3.90
C ASP A 81 2.90 -8.09 4.69
N ALA A 82 3.83 -8.98 5.01
CA ALA A 82 3.57 -10.16 5.82
C ALA A 82 3.24 -9.79 7.27
N LEU A 83 3.97 -8.82 7.85
CA LEU A 83 3.64 -8.30 9.18
C LEU A 83 2.27 -7.58 9.21
N ASN A 84 1.87 -6.88 8.15
CA ASN A 84 0.53 -6.30 8.07
C ASN A 84 -0.56 -7.38 7.96
N LEU A 85 -0.28 -8.50 7.27
CA LEU A 85 -1.17 -9.67 7.32
C LEU A 85 -1.27 -10.24 8.74
N ILE A 86 -0.15 -10.36 9.47
CA ILE A 86 -0.17 -10.83 10.87
C ILE A 86 -0.95 -9.88 11.78
N HIS A 87 -0.81 -8.56 11.58
CA HIS A 87 -1.63 -7.59 12.28
C HIS A 87 -3.13 -7.89 12.07
N ILE A 88 -3.56 -8.06 10.82
CA ILE A 88 -4.95 -8.36 10.48
C ILE A 88 -5.38 -9.72 11.07
N TRP A 89 -4.52 -10.73 11.01
CA TRP A 89 -4.76 -12.02 11.64
C TRP A 89 -4.96 -11.91 13.15
N SER A 90 -4.18 -11.05 13.82
CA SER A 90 -4.33 -10.79 15.25
C SER A 90 -5.66 -10.12 15.59
N LEU A 91 -6.20 -9.28 14.70
CA LEU A 91 -7.54 -8.69 14.87
C LEU A 91 -8.62 -9.76 14.78
N ILE A 92 -8.52 -10.66 13.79
CA ILE A 92 -9.45 -11.79 13.65
C ILE A 92 -9.47 -12.59 14.95
N ASN A 93 -8.30 -12.92 15.52
CA ASN A 93 -8.21 -13.66 16.78
C ASN A 93 -8.73 -12.88 18.01
N GLN A 94 -8.78 -11.56 17.95
CA GLN A 94 -9.33 -10.72 19.02
C GLN A 94 -10.86 -10.57 18.93
N HIS A 95 -11.43 -10.66 17.72
CA HIS A 95 -12.83 -10.35 17.45
C HIS A 95 -13.70 -11.58 17.17
N GLU A 96 -13.14 -12.67 16.64
CA GLU A 96 -13.88 -13.86 16.25
C GLU A 96 -13.78 -14.97 17.30
N ASP A 97 -14.92 -15.55 17.68
CA ASP A 97 -15.00 -16.64 18.65
C ASP A 97 -14.48 -17.99 18.09
N ASP A 98 -14.63 -18.21 16.77
CA ASP A 98 -14.22 -19.45 16.08
C ASP A 98 -13.36 -19.14 14.85
N VAL A 99 -12.11 -18.71 15.13
CA VAL A 99 -11.09 -18.38 14.12
C VAL A 99 -10.83 -19.54 13.15
N ALA A 100 -10.92 -20.79 13.60
CA ALA A 100 -10.65 -21.95 12.76
C ALA A 100 -11.68 -22.13 11.63
N SER A 101 -12.88 -21.57 11.80
CA SER A 101 -13.96 -21.59 10.80
C SER A 101 -14.07 -20.30 9.99
N PHE A 102 -13.38 -19.23 10.41
CA PHE A 102 -13.45 -17.92 9.78
C PHE A 102 -12.69 -17.91 8.46
N ASP A 103 -13.34 -17.48 7.36
CA ASP A 103 -12.65 -17.26 6.09
C ASP A 103 -11.81 -15.98 6.20
N LEU A 104 -10.48 -16.13 6.15
CA LEU A 104 -9.53 -15.00 6.15
C LEU A 104 -9.95 -13.88 5.19
N LEU A 105 -10.45 -14.23 4.01
CA LEU A 105 -10.83 -13.24 3.00
C LEU A 105 -12.08 -12.46 3.38
N ASP A 106 -12.92 -12.95 4.30
CA ASP A 106 -14.11 -12.24 4.78
C ASP A 106 -13.77 -11.09 5.73
N VAL A 107 -12.53 -11.01 6.24
CA VAL A 107 -12.08 -9.93 7.11
C VAL A 107 -12.29 -8.54 6.49
N ILE A 108 -12.25 -8.41 5.16
CA ILE A 108 -12.46 -7.13 4.47
C ILE A 108 -13.88 -6.58 4.70
N ASN A 109 -14.86 -7.46 4.91
CA ASN A 109 -16.25 -7.10 5.14
C ASN A 109 -16.56 -6.81 6.62
N THR A 110 -15.61 -7.00 7.53
CA THR A 110 -15.87 -6.80 8.96
C THR A 110 -15.73 -5.35 9.36
N ASP A 111 -16.55 -4.94 10.33
CA ASP A 111 -16.53 -3.57 10.85
C ASP A 111 -15.18 -3.22 11.48
N TYR A 112 -14.50 -4.17 12.12
CA TYR A 112 -13.22 -3.90 12.78
C TYR A 112 -12.10 -3.61 11.77
N PHE A 113 -12.01 -4.37 10.67
CA PHE A 113 -11.03 -4.10 9.63
C PHE A 113 -11.29 -2.76 8.94
N GLN A 114 -12.54 -2.51 8.55
CA GLN A 114 -12.91 -1.26 7.87
C GLN A 114 -12.68 -0.05 8.77
N THR A 115 -13.01 -0.16 10.07
CA THR A 115 -12.76 0.90 11.06
C THR A 115 -11.28 1.18 11.16
N GLU A 116 -10.43 0.16 11.33
CA GLU A 116 -9.00 0.39 11.51
C GLU A 116 -8.34 1.02 10.27
N LEU A 117 -8.69 0.55 9.07
CA LEU A 117 -8.21 1.16 7.82
C LEU A 117 -8.65 2.62 7.71
N LEU A 118 -9.92 2.91 8.00
CA LEU A 118 -10.49 4.24 7.89
C LEU A 118 -9.97 5.21 8.96
N GLU A 119 -9.67 4.73 10.17
CA GLU A 119 -9.02 5.51 11.22
C GLU A 119 -7.58 5.85 10.83
N ALA A 120 -6.82 4.87 10.32
CA ALA A 120 -5.49 5.12 9.78
C ALA A 120 -5.54 6.14 8.63
N PHE A 121 -6.54 6.04 7.75
CA PHE A 121 -6.76 7.02 6.68
C PHE A 121 -7.07 8.42 7.23
N ASP A 122 -7.89 8.52 8.29
CA ASP A 122 -8.27 9.78 8.90
C ASP A 122 -7.11 10.50 9.60
N THR A 123 -5.99 9.83 9.84
CA THR A 123 -4.77 10.47 10.34
C THR A 123 -3.87 11.04 9.25
N LEU A 124 -4.11 10.76 7.96
CA LEU A 124 -3.29 11.27 6.86
C LEU A 124 -3.32 12.80 6.79
N GLU A 125 -2.13 13.41 6.74
CA GLU A 125 -1.97 14.84 6.46
C GLU A 125 -1.90 15.03 4.94
N ILE A 126 -3.06 15.23 4.30
CA ILE A 126 -3.27 15.58 2.88
C ILE A 126 -4.39 16.64 2.80
N ASP A 127 -4.54 17.28 1.64
CA ASP A 127 -5.61 18.25 1.38
C ASP A 127 -7.00 17.75 1.84
N ALA A 128 -7.74 18.60 2.55
CA ALA A 128 -8.96 18.21 3.24
C ALA A 128 -10.11 17.84 2.29
N GLU A 129 -10.22 18.53 1.14
CA GLU A 129 -11.24 18.26 0.14
C GLU A 129 -10.94 16.92 -0.55
N ASN A 130 -9.70 16.73 -1.00
CA ASN A 130 -9.26 15.47 -1.59
C ASN A 130 -9.40 14.30 -0.61
N LYS A 131 -9.07 14.50 0.67
CA LYS A 131 -9.24 13.49 1.71
C LYS A 131 -10.70 13.05 1.85
N ALA A 132 -11.63 13.99 1.91
CA ALA A 132 -13.06 13.68 2.00
C ALA A 132 -13.54 12.86 0.80
N GLN A 133 -13.13 13.23 -0.42
CA GLN A 133 -13.49 12.49 -1.63
C GLN A 133 -12.87 11.09 -1.67
N ARG A 134 -11.59 10.96 -1.30
CA ARG A 134 -10.91 9.65 -1.24
C ARG A 134 -11.56 8.71 -0.24
N ARG A 135 -12.01 9.22 0.91
CA ARG A 135 -12.72 8.41 1.90
C ARG A 135 -13.94 7.72 1.29
N LEU A 136 -14.74 8.46 0.52
CA LEU A 136 -15.91 7.93 -0.16
C LEU A 136 -15.52 6.82 -1.15
N VAL A 137 -14.44 7.03 -1.92
CA VAL A 137 -13.95 6.04 -2.90
C VAL A 137 -13.45 4.76 -2.20
N ILE A 138 -12.76 4.88 -1.07
CA ILE A 138 -12.33 3.71 -0.27
C ILE A 138 -13.56 2.97 0.27
N GLN A 139 -14.58 3.68 0.75
CA GLN A 139 -15.84 3.07 1.19
C GLN A 139 -16.59 2.37 0.06
N GLU A 140 -16.54 2.90 -1.17
CA GLU A 140 -17.07 2.22 -2.36
C GLU A 140 -16.29 0.94 -2.69
N ALA A 141 -14.97 0.90 -2.45
CA ALA A 141 -14.17 -0.31 -2.60
C ALA A 141 -14.70 -1.45 -1.69
N PHE A 142 -15.01 -1.14 -0.43
CA PHE A 142 -15.61 -2.13 0.49
C PHE A 142 -16.95 -2.65 -0.04
N LYS A 143 -17.82 -1.76 -0.53
CA LYS A 143 -19.11 -2.16 -1.13
C LYS A 143 -18.92 -3.05 -2.35
N LEU A 144 -17.94 -2.75 -3.21
CA LEU A 144 -17.66 -3.58 -4.39
C LEU A 144 -17.14 -4.95 -3.97
N TYR A 145 -16.35 -5.04 -2.91
CA TYR A 145 -15.87 -6.31 -2.37
C TYR A 145 -17.02 -7.16 -1.81
N ASP A 146 -17.90 -6.56 -1.00
CA ASP A 146 -19.09 -7.20 -0.44
C ASP A 146 -20.05 -7.71 -1.52
N MET A 147 -20.29 -6.89 -2.55
CA MET A 147 -21.10 -7.27 -3.73
C MET A 147 -20.39 -8.24 -4.69
N GLN A 148 -19.18 -8.71 -4.35
CA GLN A 148 -18.35 -9.60 -5.19
C GLN A 148 -18.03 -9.04 -6.58
N CYS A 149 -18.06 -7.72 -6.73
CA CYS A 149 -17.76 -6.98 -7.95
C CYS A 149 -16.24 -6.75 -8.10
N PHE A 150 -15.48 -7.84 -8.04
CA PHE A 150 -14.02 -7.86 -7.98
C PHE A 150 -13.33 -7.16 -9.16
N ALA A 151 -13.87 -7.30 -10.37
CA ALA A 151 -13.35 -6.63 -11.57
C ALA A 151 -13.46 -5.10 -11.51
N GLY A 152 -14.44 -4.57 -10.76
CA GLY A 152 -14.57 -3.13 -10.50
C GLY A 152 -13.70 -2.67 -9.33
N CYS A 153 -13.55 -3.51 -8.30
CA CYS A 153 -12.81 -3.17 -7.10
C CYS A 153 -11.28 -3.11 -7.34
N ILE A 154 -10.71 -4.05 -8.10
CA ILE A 154 -9.27 -4.11 -8.36
C ILE A 154 -8.69 -2.83 -9.00
N PRO A 155 -9.25 -2.30 -10.11
CA PRO A 155 -8.75 -1.06 -10.70
C PRO A 155 -8.87 0.13 -9.74
N LEU A 156 -9.93 0.18 -8.94
CA LEU A 156 -10.14 1.22 -7.94
C LEU A 156 -9.04 1.16 -6.87
N LEU A 157 -8.75 -0.02 -6.32
CA LEU A 157 -7.70 -0.21 -5.31
C LEU A 157 -6.31 0.18 -5.86
N TYR A 158 -5.99 -0.23 -7.09
CA TYR A 158 -4.74 0.21 -7.74
C TYR A 158 -4.65 1.72 -7.90
N ALA A 159 -5.76 2.37 -8.26
CA ALA A 159 -5.80 3.82 -8.38
C ALA A 159 -5.62 4.50 -7.01
N GLN A 160 -6.14 3.93 -5.92
CA GLN A 160 -5.94 4.47 -4.57
C GLN A 160 -4.50 4.33 -4.08
N LEU A 161 -3.86 3.18 -4.31
CA LEU A 161 -2.45 2.97 -3.95
C LEU A 161 -1.54 4.04 -4.57
N GLU A 162 -1.72 4.35 -5.85
CA GLU A 162 -0.93 5.37 -6.54
C GLU A 162 -1.39 6.80 -6.23
N GLY A 163 -2.70 7.03 -6.16
CA GLY A 163 -3.28 8.33 -5.91
C GLY A 163 -2.95 8.87 -4.53
N LEU A 164 -3.07 8.05 -3.48
CA LEU A 164 -2.75 8.46 -2.10
C LEU A 164 -1.28 8.86 -1.97
N LEU A 165 -0.37 8.09 -2.56
CA LEU A 165 1.05 8.45 -2.56
C LEU A 165 1.27 9.80 -3.26
N THR A 166 0.56 10.03 -4.37
CA THR A 166 0.64 11.31 -5.09
C THR A 166 0.22 12.48 -4.21
N ASP A 167 -0.91 12.37 -3.51
CA ASP A 167 -1.40 13.42 -2.60
C ASP A 167 -0.42 13.69 -1.46
N VAL A 168 0.11 12.63 -0.84
CA VAL A 168 1.11 12.75 0.23
C VAL A 168 2.36 13.46 -0.28
N LEU A 169 2.87 13.08 -1.47
CA LEU A 169 4.05 13.73 -2.03
C LEU A 169 3.82 15.21 -2.39
N ILE A 170 2.60 15.58 -2.81
CA ILE A 170 2.23 16.98 -3.04
C ILE A 170 2.20 17.75 -1.72
N GLU A 171 1.51 17.21 -0.71
CA GLU A 171 1.37 17.87 0.60
C GLU A 171 2.74 18.09 1.28
N ARG A 172 3.69 17.22 0.98
CA ARG A 172 5.07 17.27 1.48
C ARG A 172 6.01 18.12 0.63
N GLY A 173 5.51 18.71 -0.46
CA GLY A 173 6.26 19.59 -1.35
C GLY A 173 7.29 18.87 -2.23
N PHE A 174 7.22 17.54 -2.35
CA PHE A 174 8.07 16.78 -3.25
C PHE A 174 7.56 16.80 -4.69
N LEU A 175 6.24 16.86 -4.86
CA LEU A 175 5.59 17.00 -6.15
C LEU A 175 4.86 18.33 -6.26
N LYS A 176 4.88 18.91 -7.46
CA LYS A 176 4.00 20.01 -7.83
C LYS A 176 3.19 19.63 -9.06
N GLN A 177 1.89 19.87 -9.01
CA GLN A 177 1.05 19.76 -10.18
C GLN A 177 1.29 20.95 -11.11
N ASN A 178 1.59 20.67 -12.37
CA ASN A 178 1.68 21.63 -13.46
C ASN A 178 0.74 21.17 -14.57
N GLN A 179 -0.42 21.82 -14.67
CA GLN A 179 -1.51 21.41 -15.56
C GLN A 179 -1.89 19.93 -15.30
N THR A 180 -1.68 19.05 -16.28
CA THR A 180 -1.98 17.61 -16.20
C THR A 180 -0.79 16.77 -15.75
N LYS A 181 0.35 17.39 -15.41
CA LYS A 181 1.60 16.71 -15.10
C LYS A 181 2.00 16.93 -13.65
N PHE A 182 2.73 15.96 -13.09
CA PHE A 182 3.41 16.12 -11.81
C PHE A 182 4.90 16.30 -12.05
N VAL A 183 5.50 17.26 -11.35
CA VAL A 183 6.92 17.59 -11.47
C VAL A 183 7.62 17.30 -10.15
N ASP A 184 8.73 16.57 -10.21
CA ASP A 184 9.65 16.34 -9.08
C ASP A 184 10.42 17.63 -8.79
N ILE A 185 10.08 18.27 -7.67
CA ILE A 185 10.64 19.54 -7.25
C ILE A 185 12.13 19.44 -6.92
N TYR A 186 12.56 18.28 -6.42
CA TYR A 186 13.91 18.07 -5.93
C TYR A 186 14.81 17.38 -6.95
N LYS A 187 14.26 17.00 -8.12
CA LYS A 187 14.97 16.31 -9.20
C LYS A 187 15.62 15.01 -8.70
N ILE A 188 14.96 14.34 -7.75
CA ILE A 188 15.41 13.09 -7.11
C ILE A 188 15.53 11.98 -8.15
N VAL A 189 14.57 11.88 -9.07
CA VAL A 189 14.63 10.90 -10.15
C VAL A 189 15.50 11.43 -11.29
N PRO A 190 16.67 10.81 -11.56
CA PRO A 190 17.56 11.28 -12.61
C PRO A 190 17.02 10.95 -14.01
N GLY A 191 17.37 11.79 -14.99
CA GLY A 191 17.10 11.52 -16.41
C GLY A 191 15.68 11.81 -16.89
N LEU A 192 14.82 12.40 -16.06
CA LEU A 192 13.47 12.80 -16.46
C LEU A 192 13.48 14.12 -17.26
N LYS A 193 12.95 14.08 -18.49
CA LYS A 193 12.74 15.31 -19.28
C LYS A 193 11.74 16.21 -18.55
N GLY A 194 12.17 17.42 -18.20
CA GLY A 194 11.34 18.39 -17.47
C GLY A 194 10.94 17.93 -16.07
N HIS A 195 11.64 16.94 -15.51
CA HIS A 195 11.37 16.36 -14.19
C HIS A 195 9.94 15.81 -14.04
N GLU A 196 9.33 15.38 -15.15
CA GLU A 196 7.95 14.90 -15.20
C GLU A 196 7.79 13.47 -14.66
N ILE A 197 6.90 13.31 -13.68
CA ILE A 197 6.60 12.06 -12.98
C ILE A 197 5.41 11.37 -13.64
N LYS A 198 5.63 10.15 -14.14
CA LYS A 198 4.67 9.42 -14.99
C LYS A 198 4.16 8.09 -14.45
N SER A 199 4.80 7.55 -13.41
CA SER A 199 4.52 6.19 -12.94
C SER A 199 4.60 6.09 -11.43
N LEU A 200 4.08 5.00 -10.89
CA LEU A 200 4.16 4.70 -9.48
C LEU A 200 5.63 4.52 -9.08
N TRP A 201 6.45 3.87 -9.91
CA TRP A 201 7.89 3.70 -9.63
C TRP A 201 8.60 5.02 -9.34
N HIS A 202 8.34 6.06 -10.13
CA HIS A 202 8.92 7.38 -9.91
C HIS A 202 8.51 7.96 -8.54
N LYS A 203 7.23 7.84 -8.20
CA LYS A 203 6.68 8.31 -6.92
C LYS A 203 7.26 7.53 -5.75
N SER A 204 7.38 6.22 -5.87
CA SER A 204 7.99 5.35 -4.86
C SER A 204 9.46 5.68 -4.64
N LYS A 205 10.22 6.00 -5.69
CA LYS A 205 11.61 6.48 -5.57
C LYS A 205 11.71 7.77 -4.76
N ILE A 206 10.84 8.73 -5.02
CA ILE A 206 10.78 9.99 -4.25
C ILE A 206 10.38 9.72 -2.81
N ALA A 207 9.38 8.85 -2.60
CA ALA A 207 8.90 8.51 -1.25
C ALA A 207 10.00 7.89 -0.37
N CYS A 208 10.97 7.19 -0.95
CA CYS A 208 12.12 6.64 -0.22
C CYS A 208 12.98 7.74 0.43
N GLU A 209 13.00 8.96 -0.11
CA GLU A 209 13.69 10.11 0.50
C GLU A 209 12.97 10.61 1.75
N MET A 210 11.65 10.41 1.84
CA MET A 210 10.87 10.71 3.04
C MET A 210 11.04 9.62 4.08
N ASN A 211 10.96 8.36 3.64
CA ASN A 211 11.09 7.20 4.51
C ASN A 211 11.51 5.97 3.69
N VAL A 212 12.64 5.36 4.05
CA VAL A 212 13.16 4.16 3.37
C VAL A 212 12.17 2.99 3.37
N TYR A 213 11.24 2.94 4.35
CA TYR A 213 10.20 1.91 4.42
C TYR A 213 9.31 1.86 3.17
N PHE A 214 9.17 2.97 2.42
CA PHE A 214 8.45 2.96 1.14
C PHE A 214 9.08 2.03 0.09
N ALA A 215 10.39 1.73 0.19
CA ALA A 215 11.07 0.78 -0.68
C ALA A 215 10.70 -0.68 -0.36
N GLU A 216 10.18 -0.95 0.84
CA GLU A 216 9.95 -2.30 1.33
C GLU A 216 8.57 -2.84 0.95
N LEU A 217 7.58 -1.96 0.74
CA LEU A 217 6.20 -2.30 0.39
C LEU A 217 6.08 -2.90 -1.02
N ALA A 218 5.49 -4.09 -1.15
CA ALA A 218 5.36 -4.70 -2.48
C ALA A 218 4.43 -3.92 -3.40
N ALA A 219 3.43 -3.24 -2.83
CA ALA A 219 2.58 -2.28 -3.54
C ALA A 219 3.39 -1.24 -4.35
N TYR A 220 4.60 -0.89 -3.91
CA TYR A 220 5.44 0.11 -4.56
C TYR A 220 6.57 -0.47 -5.41
N LYS A 221 6.69 -1.80 -5.42
CA LYS A 221 7.57 -2.54 -6.34
C LYS A 221 6.88 -2.86 -7.67
N MET A 222 5.59 -2.53 -7.80
CA MET A 222 4.75 -2.89 -8.94
C MET A 222 5.25 -2.38 -10.29
N ASP A 223 5.98 -1.27 -10.35
CA ASP A 223 6.50 -0.70 -11.62
C ASP A 223 8.03 -0.92 -11.80
N SER A 224 8.65 -1.78 -10.97
CA SER A 224 10.06 -2.18 -11.14
C SER A 224 10.17 -3.30 -12.18
N SER A 225 11.05 -3.12 -13.18
CA SER A 225 11.21 -3.89 -14.44
C SER A 225 11.22 -5.43 -14.34
N SER A 226 10.16 -6.03 -13.85
CA SER A 226 10.00 -7.43 -13.50
C SER A 226 8.54 -7.84 -13.69
N ASN A 227 8.27 -9.14 -13.64
CA ASN A 227 6.97 -9.76 -13.94
C ASN A 227 5.76 -9.07 -13.26
N VAL A 228 5.93 -8.45 -12.09
CA VAL A 228 4.87 -7.73 -11.35
C VAL A 228 4.32 -6.51 -12.11
N THR A 229 5.17 -5.78 -12.85
CA THR A 229 4.75 -4.64 -13.68
C THR A 229 3.91 -5.06 -14.86
N MET A 230 4.26 -6.18 -15.48
CA MET A 230 3.44 -6.77 -16.53
C MET A 230 2.09 -7.22 -15.96
N THR A 231 2.05 -7.84 -14.79
CA THR A 231 0.79 -8.28 -14.18
C THR A 231 -0.17 -7.11 -13.90
N ARG A 232 0.27 -6.04 -13.20
CA ARG A 232 -0.62 -4.88 -12.96
C ARG A 232 -1.08 -4.25 -14.28
N HIS A 233 -0.16 -4.00 -15.21
CA HIS A 233 -0.47 -3.43 -16.51
C HIS A 233 -1.50 -4.30 -17.26
N ASN A 234 -1.27 -5.61 -17.32
CA ASN A 234 -2.16 -6.53 -18.03
C ASN A 234 -3.55 -6.63 -17.40
N ILE A 235 -3.63 -6.61 -16.07
CA ILE A 235 -4.91 -6.58 -15.34
C ILE A 235 -5.67 -5.29 -15.69
N LEU A 236 -5.02 -4.12 -15.59
CA LEU A 236 -5.65 -2.83 -15.84
C LEU A 236 -6.05 -2.62 -17.31
N HIS A 237 -5.33 -3.25 -18.25
CA HIS A 237 -5.67 -3.24 -19.67
C HIS A 237 -6.56 -4.41 -20.10
N GLY A 238 -6.97 -5.28 -19.17
CA GLY A 238 -7.85 -6.42 -19.45
C GLY A 238 -7.24 -7.52 -20.31
N THR A 239 -5.91 -7.54 -20.46
CA THR A 239 -5.19 -8.62 -21.15
C THR A 239 -4.91 -9.81 -20.25
N ASP A 240 -5.09 -9.64 -18.93
CA ASP A 240 -5.06 -10.71 -17.93
C ASP A 240 -6.27 -10.61 -16.98
N VAL A 241 -7.33 -11.35 -17.32
CA VAL A 241 -8.60 -11.33 -16.59
C VAL A 241 -8.67 -12.38 -15.47
N SER A 242 -7.66 -13.26 -15.36
CA SER A 242 -7.60 -14.32 -14.34
C SER A 242 -7.52 -13.77 -12.92
N HIS A 243 -6.99 -12.56 -12.76
CA HIS A 243 -6.76 -11.94 -11.46
C HIS A 243 -7.98 -11.18 -10.90
N PHE A 244 -9.14 -11.17 -11.58
CA PHE A 244 -10.36 -10.56 -11.03
C PHE A 244 -11.04 -11.46 -9.99
N SER A 245 -10.32 -11.76 -8.91
CA SER A 245 -10.71 -12.69 -7.84
C SER A 245 -10.86 -12.02 -6.48
N LYS A 246 -11.46 -12.73 -5.52
CA LYS A 246 -11.56 -12.32 -4.10
C LYS A 246 -10.17 -12.22 -3.49
N GLU A 247 -9.31 -13.20 -3.76
CA GLU A 247 -7.93 -13.33 -3.33
C GLU A 247 -7.07 -12.12 -3.74
N ARG A 248 -7.16 -11.71 -5.01
CA ARG A 248 -6.43 -10.54 -5.50
C ARG A 248 -6.92 -9.27 -4.82
N ASN A 249 -8.23 -9.10 -4.66
CA ASN A 249 -8.78 -7.96 -3.95
C ASN A 249 -8.31 -7.90 -2.51
N PHE A 250 -8.33 -9.03 -1.80
CA PHE A 250 -7.84 -9.14 -0.43
C PHE A 250 -6.40 -8.62 -0.34
N ILE A 251 -5.48 -9.12 -1.19
CA ILE A 251 -4.09 -8.65 -1.21
C ILE A 251 -3.99 -7.13 -1.44
N LEU A 252 -4.79 -6.59 -2.35
CA LEU A 252 -4.81 -5.15 -2.62
C LEU A 252 -5.32 -4.35 -1.43
N PHE A 253 -6.26 -4.88 -0.64
CA PHE A 253 -6.67 -4.27 0.63
C PHE A 253 -5.58 -4.34 1.70
N ILE A 254 -4.87 -5.46 1.83
CA ILE A 254 -3.72 -5.56 2.76
C ILE A 254 -2.65 -4.53 2.38
N TRP A 255 -2.36 -4.40 1.09
CA TRP A 255 -1.45 -3.39 0.56
C TRP A 255 -1.93 -1.97 0.83
N LEU A 256 -3.21 -1.69 0.60
CA LEU A 256 -3.80 -0.38 0.86
C LEU A 256 -3.71 -0.01 2.34
N PHE A 257 -4.09 -0.94 3.23
CA PHE A 257 -3.94 -0.79 4.68
C PHE A 257 -2.49 -0.49 5.05
N SER A 258 -1.55 -1.33 4.59
CA SER A 258 -0.12 -1.16 4.86
C SER A 258 0.33 0.25 4.47
N VAL A 259 0.07 0.64 3.22
CA VAL A 259 0.43 1.95 2.67
C VAL A 259 -0.16 3.10 3.50
N ILE A 260 -1.44 3.05 3.83
CA ILE A 260 -2.11 4.07 4.65
C ILE A 260 -1.49 4.15 6.04
N SER A 261 -1.31 2.99 6.69
CA SER A 261 -0.72 2.86 8.03
C SER A 261 0.73 3.33 8.11
N PHE A 262 1.49 3.26 7.02
CA PHE A 262 2.81 3.89 6.96
C PHE A 262 2.71 5.40 6.73
N MET A 263 1.91 5.85 5.77
CA MET A 263 1.77 7.28 5.44
C MET A 263 1.21 8.09 6.62
N SER A 264 0.35 7.51 7.45
CA SER A 264 -0.20 8.13 8.67
C SER A 264 0.85 8.49 9.71
N THR A 265 2.01 7.85 9.67
CA THR A 265 3.10 8.14 10.62
C THR A 265 3.92 9.35 10.26
N LEU A 266 3.80 9.82 9.01
CA LEU A 266 4.55 10.97 8.54
C LEU A 266 3.98 12.20 9.24
N ARG A 267 4.83 12.97 9.92
CA ARG A 267 4.47 14.27 10.51
C ARG A 267 5.18 15.38 9.77
N LYS A 268 4.52 16.51 9.52
CA LYS A 268 5.17 17.71 8.98
C LYS A 268 6.31 18.21 9.87
#